data_AF-A0A9P6E4C7-F1
#
_entry.id   AF-A0A9P6E4C7-F1
#
_cell.length_a   1.000
_cell.length_b   1.000
_cell.length_c   1.000
_cell.angle_alpha   90.00
_cell.angle_beta   90.00
_cell.angle_gamma   90.00
#
_symmetry.space_group_name_H-M   'P 1'
#
loop_
_entity.id
_entity.type
_entity.pdbx_description
1 polymer ?
#
loop_
_entity_poly.entity_id
_entity_poly.type
_entity_poly.pdbx_seq_one_letter_code
_entity_poly.pdbx_strand_id
1 'polypeptide(L)' 'PASSVDAERAFSNGRLQIGHLQHGMSSQTFKARVALGSWRDTPFFSDQMASEIIAKAISR' A
#
# COMPACT_ATOMS: atom_id res chain seq x y z
N PRO A 1 -9.09 -3.97 -10.66
CA PRO A 1 -8.26 -2.75 -10.79
C PRO A 1 -8.31 -1.94 -9.50
N ALA A 2 -7.18 -1.81 -8.78
CA ALA A 2 -7.11 -0.96 -7.60
C ALA A 2 -7.12 0.50 -8.08
N SER A 3 -8.18 1.23 -7.76
CA SER A 3 -8.34 2.63 -8.15
C SER A 3 -7.79 3.56 -7.06
N SER A 4 -7.45 4.79 -7.41
CA SER A 4 -7.08 5.82 -6.41
C SER A 4 -8.14 5.98 -5.32
N VAL A 5 -9.40 5.73 -5.68
CA VAL A 5 -10.55 5.76 -4.77
C VAL A 5 -10.46 4.68 -3.68
N ASP A 6 -9.93 3.49 -3.98
CA ASP A 6 -9.77 2.42 -2.99
C ASP A 6 -8.67 2.77 -1.96
N ALA A 7 -7.57 3.37 -2.42
CA ALA A 7 -6.52 3.88 -1.56
C ALA A 7 -7.04 5.03 -0.68
N GLU A 8 -7.74 6.01 -1.26
CA GLU A 8 -8.35 7.11 -0.51
C GLU A 8 -9.38 6.62 0.51
N ARG A 9 -10.17 5.59 0.19
CA ARG A 9 -11.17 5.02 1.11
C ARG A 9 -10.50 4.34 2.31
N ALA A 10 -9.37 3.66 2.11
CA ALA A 10 -8.57 3.12 3.20
C ALA A 10 -7.99 4.23 4.10
N PHE A 11 -7.50 5.33 3.51
CA PHE A 11 -7.03 6.50 4.27
C PHE A 11 -8.16 7.27 4.96
N SER A 12 -9.33 7.34 4.34
CA SER A 12 -10.53 8.04 4.82
C SER A 12 -11.18 7.31 6.00
N ASN A 13 -11.44 6.01 5.87
CA ASN A 13 -11.95 5.20 6.98
C ASN A 13 -10.93 5.10 8.13
N GLY A 14 -9.63 5.23 7.80
CA GLY A 14 -8.54 5.34 8.77
C GLY A 14 -8.34 6.72 9.40
N ARG A 15 -9.03 7.79 8.97
CA ARG A 15 -8.77 9.18 9.42
C ARG A 15 -8.80 9.36 10.93
N LEU A 16 -9.72 8.69 11.63
CA LEU A 16 -9.83 8.76 13.09
C LEU A 16 -8.64 8.11 13.80
N GLN A 17 -8.07 7.04 13.23
CA GLN A 17 -6.86 6.42 13.76
C GLN A 17 -5.61 7.21 13.35
N ILE A 18 -5.54 7.70 12.11
CA ILE A 18 -4.38 8.38 11.56
C ILE A 18 -4.13 9.73 12.24
N GLY A 19 -5.16 10.57 12.47
CA GLY A 19 -4.98 11.85 13.16
C GLY A 19 -4.55 11.67 14.63
N HIS A 20 -5.18 10.74 15.34
CA HIS A 20 -4.85 10.47 16.75
C HIS A 20 -3.48 9.82 16.92
N LEU A 21 -3.06 8.97 15.98
CA LEU A 21 -1.73 8.36 15.96
C LEU A 21 -0.65 9.32 15.47
N GLN A 22 -0.93 10.22 14.51
CA GLN A 22 0.03 11.22 14.05
C GLN A 22 0.45 12.19 15.16
N HIS A 23 -0.47 12.60 16.03
CA HIS A 23 -0.13 13.49 17.14
C HIS A 23 0.58 12.79 18.29
N GLY A 24 0.52 11.46 18.37
CA GLY A 24 1.19 10.65 19.39
C GLY A 24 2.50 9.98 18.92
N MET A 25 2.92 10.17 17.67
CA MET A 25 4.10 9.49 17.12
C MET A 25 4.84 10.33 16.09
N SER A 26 6.16 10.09 15.97
CA SER A 26 6.97 10.82 15.00
C SER A 26 6.50 10.61 13.55
N SER A 27 6.72 11.60 12.70
CA SER A 27 6.42 11.50 11.26
C SER A 27 7.10 10.29 10.60
N GLN A 28 8.32 9.93 11.04
CA GLN A 28 9.05 8.76 10.58
C GLN A 28 8.30 7.46 10.92
N THR A 29 7.86 7.33 12.16
CA THR A 29 7.13 6.15 12.66
C THR A 29 5.79 6.00 11.95
N PHE A 30 5.10 7.12 11.71
CA PHE A 30 3.85 7.13 10.96
C PHE A 30 4.04 6.58 9.54
N LYS A 31 5.01 7.13 8.79
CA LYS A 31 5.30 6.67 7.41
C LYS A 31 5.68 5.19 7.37
N ALA A 32 6.52 4.72 8.30
CA ALA A 32 6.94 3.33 8.37
C ALA A 32 5.75 2.38 8.63
N ARG A 33 4.86 2.73 9.57
CA ARG A 33 3.65 1.93 9.84
C ARG A 33 2.71 1.85 8.66
N VAL A 34 2.49 2.97 7.97
CA VAL A 34 1.65 2.99 6.77
C VAL A 34 2.27 2.12 5.67
N ALA A 35 3.57 2.27 5.38
CA ALA A 35 4.25 1.46 4.37
C ALA A 35 4.17 -0.05 4.66
N LEU A 36 4.51 -0.46 5.89
CA LEU A 36 4.43 -1.86 6.32
C LEU A 36 2.98 -2.39 6.30
N GLY A 37 2.02 -1.58 6.76
CA GLY A 37 0.60 -1.94 6.77
C GLY A 37 0.05 -2.15 5.37
N SER A 38 0.39 -1.26 4.43
CA SER A 38 -0.01 -1.39 3.02
C SER A 38 0.59 -2.63 2.34
N TRP A 39 1.73 -3.13 2.81
CA TRP A 39 2.41 -4.29 2.23
C TRP A 39 2.12 -5.61 2.93
N ARG A 40 1.57 -5.61 4.15
CA ARG A 40 1.39 -6.81 5.00
C ARG A 40 0.66 -7.95 4.28
N ASP A 41 -0.40 -7.63 3.54
CA ASP A 41 -1.24 -8.61 2.86
C ASP A 41 -1.02 -8.61 1.34
N THR A 42 0.04 -7.93 0.86
CA THR A 42 0.34 -7.89 -0.57
C THR A 42 0.92 -9.25 -1.00
N PRO A 43 0.35 -9.91 -2.01
CA PRO A 43 0.89 -11.17 -2.50
C PRO A 43 2.29 -10.93 -3.07
N PHE A 44 3.27 -11.64 -2.53
CA PHE A 44 4.61 -11.68 -3.11
C PHE A 44 4.57 -12.55 -4.37
N PHE A 45 4.93 -11.95 -5.50
CA PHE A 45 5.08 -12.70 -6.75
C PHE A 45 6.37 -13.51 -6.70
N SER A 46 6.33 -14.75 -7.21
CA SER A 46 7.57 -15.43 -7.57
C SER A 46 8.21 -14.70 -8.75
N ASP A 47 9.53 -14.78 -8.86
CA ASP A 47 10.28 -14.16 -9.97
C ASP A 47 9.73 -14.57 -11.34
N GLN A 48 9.25 -15.81 -11.44
CA GLN A 48 8.63 -16.34 -12.66
C GLN A 48 7.30 -15.64 -12.98
N MET A 49 6.43 -15.46 -12.00
CA MET A 49 5.15 -14.79 -12.17
C MET A 49 5.32 -13.28 -12.45
N ALA A 50 6.30 -12.64 -11.82
CA ALA A 50 6.67 -11.25 -12.12
C ALA A 50 7.18 -11.10 -13.56
N SER A 51 8.06 -12.01 -14.00
CA SER A 51 8.63 -12.00 -15.36
C SER A 51 7.56 -12.18 -16.43
N GLU A 52 6.59 -13.08 -16.22
CA GLU A 52 5.47 -13.30 -17.15
C GLU A 52 4.57 -12.06 -17.28
N ILE A 53 4.25 -11.40 -16.16
CA ILE A 53 3.44 -10.17 -16.15
C ILE A 53 4.15 -9.06 -16.93
N ILE A 54 5.46 -8.87 -16.70
CA ILE A 54 6.26 -7.84 -17.38
C ILE A 54 6.36 -8.13 -18.88
N ALA A 55 6.66 -9.38 -19.27
CA ALA A 55 6.76 -9.77 -20.67
C ALA A 55 5.46 -9.51 -21.44
N LYS A 56 4.32 -9.82 -20.81
CA LYS A 56 2.99 -9.60 -21.38
C LYS A 56 2.61 -8.12 -21.48
N ALA A 57 3.15 -7.27 -20.59
CA ALA A 57 2.93 -5.83 -20.63
C ALA A 57 3.77 -5.14 -21.72
N ILE A 58 4.98 -5.64 -21.99
CA ILE A 58 5.88 -5.13 -23.03
C ILE A 58 5.44 -5.56 -24.44
N SER A 59 4.79 -6.72 -24.58
CA SER A 59 4.34 -7.26 -25.88
C SER A 59 3.02 -6.65 -26.40
N ARG A 60 2.53 -5.57 -25.80
CA ARG A 60 1.25 -4.92 -26.12
C ARG A 60 1.48 -3.54 -26.72
#